data_AF-A0ABD3ET24-F1
#
_entry.id   AF-A0ABD3ET24-F1
#
_cell.length_a   1.000
_cell.length_b   1.000
_cell.length_c   1.000
_cell.angle_alpha   90.00
_cell.angle_beta   90.00
_cell.angle_gamma   90.00
#
_symmetry.space_group_name_H-M   'P 1'
#
loop_
_entity.id
_entity.type
_entity.pdbx_description
1 polymer ?
#
loop_
_entity_poly.entity_id
_entity_poly.type
_entity_poly.pdbx_seq_one_letter_code
_entity_poly.pdbx_strand_id
1 'polypeptide(L)'
;MHRLFAIVLLAIALLTDVCAPSGIPTTKVASCFPVRLVRPFIESRLLRTHHEERSNEERGVPVSTVEKIMSLFTAAKVSDETLQLWLKSGKSADNVFIRLKLNTASDKLFENPQFSAWIKYGDELYTKTPQKGVSTISTLTSYYGNQALSQMILAAQKTPSTTSLATELQARQLKYWLSDKTTPADVFKLLMLNKAGDKLVENPQFLTWLAYAADFYKIRRKTQSRIRF
;
A
#
# COMPACT_ATOMS: atom_id res chain seq x y z
N MET A 1 14.30 -27.72 45.13
CA MET A 1 13.94 -26.75 44.07
C MET A 1 12.99 -27.39 43.05
N HIS A 2 11.75 -27.68 43.45
CA HIS A 2 10.73 -28.31 42.57
C HIS A 2 9.32 -27.90 43.00
N ARG A 3 9.03 -26.59 43.04
CA ARG A 3 7.66 -26.07 43.21
C ARG A 3 7.47 -24.74 42.48
N LEU A 4 7.64 -24.75 41.16
CA LEU A 4 7.16 -23.67 40.27
C LEU A 4 6.61 -24.18 38.91
N PHE A 5 6.44 -25.49 38.71
CA PHE A 5 5.78 -26.05 37.51
C PHE A 5 4.30 -26.35 37.77
N ALA A 6 3.54 -25.35 38.23
CA ALA A 6 2.14 -25.54 38.61
C ALA A 6 1.21 -24.40 38.17
N ILE A 7 1.46 -23.77 37.00
CA ILE A 7 0.47 -22.90 36.34
C ILE A 7 0.50 -23.11 34.82
N VAL A 8 0.33 -24.36 34.39
CA VAL A 8 0.00 -24.71 32.99
C VAL A 8 -1.10 -25.76 33.00
N LEU A 9 -2.31 -25.40 33.45
CA LEU A 9 -3.53 -26.17 33.24
C LEU A 9 -4.76 -25.24 33.31
N LEU A 10 -5.76 -25.53 32.46
CA LEU A 10 -7.05 -24.85 32.18
C LEU A 10 -6.96 -23.64 31.20
N ALA A 11 -7.62 -23.61 30.03
CA ALA A 11 -8.74 -24.39 29.54
C ALA A 11 -8.74 -24.49 28.00
N ILE A 12 -8.81 -25.72 27.46
CA ILE A 12 -9.19 -26.04 26.08
C ILE A 12 -10.12 -27.25 26.12
N ALA A 13 -11.36 -27.07 25.66
CA ALA A 13 -12.26 -28.05 25.03
C ALA A 13 -13.59 -27.31 24.71
N LEU A 14 -13.83 -26.91 23.46
CA LEU A 14 -14.50 -27.65 22.37
C LEU A 14 -16.03 -27.67 22.50
N LEU A 15 -16.73 -27.18 21.46
CA LEU A 15 -17.60 -28.02 20.62
C LEU A 15 -18.05 -27.24 19.38
N THR A 16 -17.51 -27.68 18.25
CA THR A 16 -18.03 -27.48 16.90
C THR A 16 -19.27 -28.34 16.74
N ASP A 17 -20.38 -27.76 16.31
CA ASP A 17 -21.50 -28.52 15.78
C ASP A 17 -21.40 -28.55 14.24
N VAL A 18 -20.98 -29.71 13.74
CA VAL A 18 -21.05 -30.14 12.33
C VAL A 18 -21.67 -31.53 12.35
N CYS A 19 -22.88 -31.66 11.79
CA CYS A 19 -23.42 -32.90 11.21
C CYS A 19 -24.67 -32.50 10.40
N ALA A 20 -24.63 -32.45 9.07
CA ALA A 20 -24.72 -33.54 8.08
C ALA A 20 -26.09 -33.52 7.35
N PRO A 21 -26.21 -34.14 6.16
CA PRO A 21 -26.97 -33.59 5.03
C PRO A 21 -28.35 -34.24 4.82
N SER A 22 -29.22 -33.56 4.09
CA SER A 22 -30.44 -34.17 3.54
C SER A 22 -30.87 -33.54 2.21
N GLY A 23 -30.83 -34.37 1.15
CA GLY A 23 -31.93 -34.51 0.19
C GLY A 23 -32.21 -33.39 -0.83
N ILE A 24 -31.90 -33.69 -2.09
CA ILE A 24 -32.46 -33.04 -3.29
C ILE A 24 -33.96 -33.35 -3.39
N PRO A 25 -34.78 -32.44 -3.96
CA PRO A 25 -35.50 -32.83 -5.17
C PRO A 25 -35.41 -31.79 -6.29
N THR A 26 -35.28 -32.35 -7.50
CA THR A 26 -35.33 -31.72 -8.81
C THR A 26 -36.71 -31.14 -9.13
N THR A 27 -36.75 -29.97 -9.78
CA THR A 27 -37.75 -29.69 -10.83
C THR A 27 -37.24 -28.62 -11.79
N LYS A 28 -37.25 -28.98 -13.07
CA LYS A 28 -36.97 -28.15 -14.24
C LYS A 28 -38.10 -27.14 -14.45
N VAL A 29 -37.79 -25.89 -14.78
CA VAL A 29 -38.59 -25.12 -15.74
C VAL A 29 -37.64 -24.40 -16.68
N ALA A 30 -37.86 -24.64 -17.96
CA ALA A 30 -37.13 -24.10 -19.08
C ALA A 30 -37.41 -22.61 -19.29
N SER A 31 -36.42 -21.85 -19.76
CA SER A 31 -36.69 -20.76 -20.67
C SER A 31 -35.61 -20.71 -21.76
N CYS A 32 -36.12 -20.53 -22.97
CA CYS A 32 -35.46 -20.80 -24.23
C CYS A 32 -34.80 -19.52 -24.77
N PHE A 33 -33.55 -19.68 -25.20
CA PHE A 33 -32.80 -19.03 -26.31
C PHE A 33 -33.54 -18.03 -27.23
N PRO A 34 -32.84 -17.05 -27.87
CA PRO A 34 -31.62 -17.37 -28.62
C PRO A 34 -30.44 -16.40 -28.59
N VAL A 35 -29.29 -17.06 -28.78
CA VAL A 35 -28.04 -16.57 -29.36
C VAL A 35 -28.31 -16.00 -30.75
N ARG A 36 -27.74 -14.83 -31.07
CA ARG A 36 -27.34 -14.51 -32.45
C ARG A 36 -25.88 -14.08 -32.48
N LEU A 37 -25.09 -14.96 -33.08
CA LEU A 37 -23.76 -14.76 -33.62
C LEU A 37 -23.90 -14.03 -34.97
N VAL A 38 -23.27 -12.87 -35.15
CA VAL A 38 -22.82 -12.43 -36.48
C VAL A 38 -21.45 -11.75 -36.32
N ARG A 39 -20.49 -12.24 -37.11
CA ARG A 39 -19.08 -11.82 -37.25
C ARG A 39 -18.93 -10.60 -38.19
N PRO A 40 -17.72 -10.03 -38.36
CA PRO A 40 -17.50 -8.60 -38.60
C PRO A 40 -17.52 -8.19 -40.07
N PHE A 41 -17.69 -6.89 -40.33
CA PHE A 41 -17.32 -6.27 -41.60
C PHE A 41 -16.61 -4.93 -41.32
N ILE A 42 -15.38 -4.82 -41.80
CA ILE A 42 -14.61 -3.58 -41.85
C ILE A 42 -15.23 -2.74 -42.97
N GLU A 43 -15.66 -1.52 -42.67
CA GLU A 43 -15.60 -0.46 -43.67
C GLU A 43 -14.94 0.79 -43.10
N SER A 44 -13.82 1.12 -43.72
CA SER A 44 -13.18 2.42 -43.64
C SER A 44 -14.00 3.39 -44.51
N ARG A 45 -14.58 4.43 -43.91
CA ARG A 45 -15.07 5.59 -44.68
C ARG A 45 -14.67 6.90 -43.99
N LEU A 46 -13.90 7.69 -44.72
CA LEU A 46 -13.26 8.94 -44.31
C LEU A 46 -14.21 10.16 -44.35
N LEU A 47 -14.07 11.02 -43.32
CA LEU A 47 -14.18 12.49 -43.23
C LEU A 47 -15.40 13.25 -43.80
N ARG A 48 -16.08 14.05 -42.95
CA ARG A 48 -15.95 15.53 -42.93
C ARG A 48 -16.56 16.19 -41.67
N THR A 49 -15.87 17.27 -41.29
CA THR A 49 -15.99 18.29 -40.23
C THR A 49 -17.30 19.11 -40.18
N HIS A 50 -17.73 19.58 -38.99
CA HIS A 50 -17.57 20.98 -38.51
C HIS A 50 -18.41 21.29 -37.24
N HIS A 51 -17.69 21.71 -36.18
CA HIS A 51 -17.94 22.81 -35.21
C HIS A 51 -18.90 22.70 -33.99
N GLU A 52 -18.36 23.34 -32.95
CA GLU A 52 -18.58 23.43 -31.50
C GLU A 52 -19.90 24.13 -31.12
N GLU A 53 -20.43 24.09 -29.90
CA GLU A 53 -19.89 24.57 -28.60
C GLU A 53 -20.63 23.84 -27.45
N ARG A 54 -20.09 23.64 -26.24
CA ARG A 54 -19.86 24.72 -25.27
C ARG A 54 -19.14 24.24 -23.99
N SER A 55 -18.06 24.96 -23.67
CA SER A 55 -17.54 25.37 -22.35
C SER A 55 -17.13 24.25 -21.36
N ASN A 56 -15.88 24.15 -20.92
CA ASN A 56 -15.10 25.22 -20.30
C ASN A 56 -13.63 25.18 -20.73
N GLU A 57 -13.11 26.35 -21.09
CA GLU A 57 -11.70 26.59 -21.32
C GLU A 57 -10.92 26.44 -20.01
N GLU A 58 -9.98 25.50 -19.98
CA GLU A 58 -8.65 25.80 -19.46
C GLU A 58 -7.62 24.94 -20.20
N ARG A 59 -7.02 25.57 -21.24
CA ARG A 59 -5.72 25.26 -21.86
C ARG A 59 -5.32 23.77 -21.85
N GLY A 60 -6.00 23.00 -22.68
CA GLY A 60 -5.63 21.61 -22.98
C GLY A 60 -4.33 21.55 -23.79
N VAL A 61 -3.26 21.07 -23.16
CA VAL A 61 -2.04 20.65 -23.86
C VAL A 61 -2.43 19.50 -24.81
N PRO A 62 -2.05 19.53 -26.11
CA PRO A 62 -2.39 18.46 -27.06
C PRO A 62 -1.93 17.11 -26.54
N VAL A 63 -2.76 16.07 -26.64
CA VAL A 63 -2.44 14.70 -26.16
C VAL A 63 -1.07 14.23 -26.68
N SER A 64 -0.71 14.58 -27.92
CA SER A 64 0.60 14.27 -28.52
C SER A 64 1.78 15.03 -27.90
N THR A 65 1.55 16.25 -27.40
CA THR A 65 2.52 17.02 -26.63
C THR A 65 2.69 16.39 -25.25
N VAL A 66 1.61 15.88 -24.63
CA VAL A 66 1.71 15.15 -23.36
C VAL A 66 2.48 13.85 -23.53
N GLU A 67 2.28 13.10 -24.62
CA GLU A 67 3.04 11.87 -24.92
C GLU A 67 4.53 12.13 -25.17
N LYS A 68 4.87 13.18 -25.93
CA LYS A 68 6.28 13.60 -26.11
C LYS A 68 6.93 14.00 -24.79
N ILE A 69 6.21 14.76 -23.96
CA ILE A 69 6.67 15.13 -22.63
C ILE A 69 6.82 13.87 -21.73
N MET A 70 5.92 12.89 -21.81
CA MET A 70 6.00 11.62 -21.09
C MET A 70 7.20 10.77 -21.54
N SER A 71 7.56 10.79 -22.82
CA SER A 71 8.74 10.08 -23.33
C SER A 71 10.05 10.62 -22.77
N LEU A 72 10.13 11.93 -22.50
CA LEU A 72 11.30 12.58 -21.89
C LEU A 72 11.47 12.22 -20.40
N PHE A 73 10.37 11.92 -19.69
CA PHE A 73 10.40 11.54 -18.27
C PHE A 73 10.77 10.08 -18.03
N THR A 74 10.60 9.21 -19.03
CA THR A 74 10.86 7.78 -18.85
C THR A 74 12.36 7.46 -18.92
N ALA A 75 13.17 8.36 -19.49
CA ALA A 75 14.60 8.20 -19.68
C ALA A 75 15.47 9.02 -18.70
N ALA A 76 14.90 10.02 -18.01
CA ALA A 76 15.64 10.93 -17.13
C ALA A 76 15.20 10.82 -15.66
N LYS A 77 16.18 10.91 -14.75
CA LYS A 77 15.96 11.18 -13.32
C LYS A 77 14.98 12.36 -13.21
N VAL A 78 13.86 12.20 -12.48
CA VAL A 78 12.88 13.28 -12.28
C VAL A 78 13.59 14.54 -11.79
N SER A 79 13.40 15.66 -12.50
CA SER A 79 13.97 16.96 -12.13
C SER A 79 13.16 17.64 -11.04
N ASP A 80 13.81 18.49 -10.23
CA ASP A 80 13.16 19.24 -9.15
C ASP A 80 12.06 20.18 -9.67
N GLU A 81 12.22 20.74 -10.88
CA GLU A 81 11.21 21.58 -11.53
C GLU A 81 9.90 20.80 -11.76
N THR A 82 10.02 19.54 -12.17
CA THR A 82 8.87 18.66 -12.41
C THR A 82 8.15 18.34 -11.10
N LEU A 83 8.91 18.09 -10.02
CA LEU A 83 8.35 17.89 -8.69
C LEU A 83 7.55 19.11 -8.22
N GLN A 84 8.11 20.32 -8.38
CA GLN A 84 7.43 21.56 -8.01
C GLN A 84 6.17 21.78 -8.85
N LEU A 85 6.17 21.45 -10.15
CA LEU A 85 4.99 21.52 -10.99
C LEU A 85 3.88 20.57 -10.50
N TRP A 86 4.23 19.35 -10.09
CA TRP A 86 3.26 18.39 -9.55
C TRP A 86 2.71 18.80 -8.19
N LEU A 87 3.53 19.45 -7.35
CA LEU A 87 3.07 20.02 -6.08
C LEU A 87 2.11 21.19 -6.32
N LYS A 88 2.44 22.11 -7.26
CA LYS A 88 1.56 23.24 -7.62
C LYS A 88 0.23 22.79 -8.21
N SER A 89 0.26 21.74 -9.04
CA SER A 89 -0.95 21.15 -9.64
C SER A 89 -1.71 20.21 -8.69
N GLY A 90 -1.25 20.05 -7.43
CA GLY A 90 -1.94 19.25 -6.42
C GLY A 90 -2.11 17.78 -6.78
N LYS A 91 -1.16 17.21 -7.55
CA LYS A 91 -1.23 15.79 -7.92
C LYS A 91 -1.15 14.90 -6.67
N SER A 92 -1.89 13.79 -6.68
CA SER A 92 -1.80 12.81 -5.60
C SER A 92 -0.51 11.99 -5.71
N ALA A 93 0.00 11.52 -4.56
CA ALA A 93 1.14 10.62 -4.51
C ALA A 93 0.90 9.36 -5.37
N ASP A 94 -0.32 8.82 -5.35
CA ASP A 94 -0.76 7.68 -6.15
C ASP A 94 -0.60 7.93 -7.67
N ASN A 95 -1.13 9.04 -8.18
CA ASN A 95 -1.01 9.39 -9.60
C ASN A 95 0.46 9.54 -10.03
N VAL A 96 1.30 10.13 -9.17
CA VAL A 96 2.74 10.25 -9.46
C VAL A 96 3.43 8.88 -9.41
N PHE A 97 3.03 7.99 -8.51
CA PHE A 97 3.57 6.63 -8.41
C PHE A 97 3.35 5.84 -9.71
N ILE A 98 2.12 5.87 -10.25
CA ILE A 98 1.77 5.26 -11.54
C ILE A 98 2.51 5.94 -12.68
N ARG A 99 2.58 7.28 -12.69
CA ARG A 99 3.23 8.05 -13.74
C ARG A 99 4.72 7.72 -13.87
N LEU A 100 5.38 7.44 -12.75
CA LEU A 100 6.76 6.99 -12.68
C LEU A 100 6.94 5.48 -12.94
N LYS A 101 5.84 4.78 -13.28
CA LYS A 101 5.78 3.33 -13.53
C LYS A 101 6.31 2.48 -12.37
N LEU A 102 6.25 3.01 -11.15
CA LEU A 102 6.80 2.36 -9.95
C LEU A 102 5.98 1.13 -9.54
N ASN A 103 4.70 1.09 -9.91
CA ASN A 103 3.82 -0.07 -9.72
C ASN A 103 4.27 -1.31 -10.53
N THR A 104 5.13 -1.14 -11.53
CA THR A 104 5.68 -2.25 -12.35
C THR A 104 7.10 -2.65 -11.96
N ALA A 105 7.74 -1.92 -11.04
CA ALA A 105 9.17 -2.09 -10.71
C ALA A 105 9.49 -3.29 -9.79
N SER A 106 8.48 -4.11 -9.46
CA SER A 106 8.50 -5.32 -8.61
C SER A 106 9.73 -5.44 -7.70
N ASP A 107 10.76 -6.17 -8.15
CA ASP A 107 11.83 -6.68 -7.29
C ASP A 107 12.95 -5.66 -7.05
N LYS A 108 13.01 -4.59 -7.86
CA LYS A 108 14.07 -3.56 -7.81
C LYS A 108 13.52 -2.18 -7.49
N LEU A 109 12.33 -2.11 -6.88
CA LEU A 109 11.69 -0.84 -6.52
C LEU A 109 12.62 0.05 -5.68
N PHE A 110 13.27 -0.51 -4.66
CA PHE A 110 14.13 0.24 -3.74
C PHE A 110 15.45 0.70 -4.38
N GLU A 111 15.88 0.03 -5.45
CA GLU A 111 17.05 0.41 -6.24
C GLU A 111 16.71 1.46 -7.32
N ASN A 112 15.41 1.65 -7.60
CA ASN A 112 14.96 2.57 -8.63
C ASN A 112 15.13 4.02 -8.13
N PRO A 113 15.95 4.87 -8.79
CA PRO A 113 16.13 6.26 -8.37
C PRO A 113 14.83 7.05 -8.39
N GLN A 114 13.87 6.70 -9.25
CA GLN A 114 12.55 7.34 -9.30
C GLN A 114 11.72 7.06 -8.05
N PHE A 115 11.92 5.91 -7.39
CA PHE A 115 11.25 5.61 -6.14
C PHE A 115 11.71 6.56 -5.03
N SER A 116 13.02 6.83 -4.94
CA SER A 116 13.55 7.80 -3.97
C SER A 116 13.01 9.21 -4.21
N ALA A 117 12.88 9.62 -5.48
CA ALA A 117 12.27 10.91 -5.84
C ALA A 117 10.79 10.97 -5.46
N TRP A 118 10.05 9.88 -5.67
CA TRP A 118 8.64 9.77 -5.29
C TRP A 118 8.43 9.83 -3.77
N ILE A 119 9.32 9.21 -2.97
CA ILE A 119 9.26 9.32 -1.51
C ILE A 119 9.42 10.77 -1.06
N LYS A 120 10.43 11.48 -1.60
CA LYS A 120 10.63 12.92 -1.32
C LYS A 120 9.43 13.76 -1.72
N TYR A 121 8.87 13.49 -2.89
CA TYR A 121 7.66 14.16 -3.37
C TYR A 121 6.50 14.00 -2.38
N GLY A 122 6.27 12.78 -1.88
CA GLY A 122 5.21 12.52 -0.92
C GLY A 122 5.42 13.24 0.42
N ASP A 123 6.66 13.41 0.87
CA ASP A 123 6.98 14.20 2.07
C ASP A 123 6.69 15.69 1.87
N GLU A 124 7.07 16.25 0.72
CA GLU A 124 6.74 17.63 0.35
C GLU A 124 5.23 17.83 0.18
N LEU A 125 4.51 16.84 -0.33
CA LEU A 125 3.05 16.89 -0.45
C LEU A 125 2.39 16.88 0.93
N TYR A 126 2.84 16.02 1.85
CA TYR A 126 2.31 15.93 3.21
C TYR A 126 2.54 17.21 4.00
N THR A 127 3.74 17.80 3.92
CA THR A 127 4.06 19.07 4.60
C THR A 127 3.23 20.24 4.08
N LYS A 128 2.94 20.29 2.77
CA LYS A 128 2.12 21.35 2.16
C LYS A 128 0.62 21.14 2.35
N THR A 129 0.16 19.91 2.58
CA THR A 129 -1.27 19.60 2.73
C THR A 129 -1.57 18.68 3.94
N PRO A 130 -1.32 19.13 5.19
CA PRO A 130 -1.43 18.28 6.37
C PRO A 130 -2.82 17.67 6.60
N GLN A 131 -3.89 18.38 6.23
CA GLN A 131 -5.28 17.91 6.39
C GLN A 131 -5.68 16.80 5.39
N LYS A 132 -4.96 16.63 4.28
CA LYS A 132 -5.24 15.62 3.24
C LYS A 132 -4.07 14.65 3.04
N GLY A 133 -3.05 14.73 3.90
CA GLY A 133 -1.78 14.07 3.73
C GLY A 133 -1.90 12.55 3.87
N VAL A 134 -2.09 11.86 2.75
CA VAL A 134 -1.90 10.42 2.67
C VAL A 134 -0.40 10.16 2.81
N SER A 135 0.00 9.48 3.90
CA SER A 135 1.40 9.06 4.07
C SER A 135 1.85 8.24 2.85
N THR A 136 3.09 8.41 2.39
CA THR A 136 3.69 7.56 1.34
C THR A 136 3.57 6.09 1.70
N ILE A 137 3.67 5.75 2.99
CA ILE A 137 3.42 4.41 3.50
C ILE A 137 1.99 3.95 3.22
N SER A 138 0.97 4.79 3.43
CA SER A 138 -0.41 4.42 3.13
C SER A 138 -0.62 4.10 1.66
N THR A 139 0.04 4.84 0.75
CA THR A 139 -0.01 4.54 -0.69
C THR A 139 0.69 3.21 -0.99
N LEU A 140 1.88 2.97 -0.43
CA LEU A 140 2.56 1.69 -0.61
C LEU A 140 1.75 0.52 -0.03
N THR A 141 1.10 0.72 1.10
CA THR A 141 0.23 -0.28 1.73
C THR A 141 -0.97 -0.60 0.85
N SER A 142 -1.53 0.35 0.09
CA SER A 142 -2.64 0.04 -0.84
C SER A 142 -2.19 -0.80 -2.04
N TYR A 143 -0.93 -0.68 -2.48
CA TYR A 143 -0.39 -1.47 -3.59
C TYR A 143 0.07 -2.86 -3.17
N TYR A 144 0.79 -2.96 -2.05
CA TYR A 144 1.46 -4.21 -1.65
C TYR A 144 0.76 -4.91 -0.47
N GLY A 145 -0.06 -4.20 0.29
CA GLY A 145 -0.55 -4.65 1.59
C GLY A 145 0.52 -4.54 2.68
N ASN A 146 0.07 -4.51 3.94
CA ASN A 146 0.95 -4.31 5.11
C ASN A 146 2.06 -5.38 5.19
N GLN A 147 1.71 -6.65 4.99
CA GLN A 147 2.65 -7.76 5.15
C GLN A 147 3.73 -7.76 4.06
N ALA A 148 3.35 -7.71 2.78
CA ALA A 148 4.33 -7.74 1.70
C ALA A 148 5.21 -6.49 1.72
N LEU A 149 4.63 -5.31 1.98
CA LEU A 149 5.41 -4.08 2.11
C LEU A 149 6.46 -4.17 3.24
N SER A 150 6.08 -4.67 4.41
CA SER A 150 7.04 -4.81 5.52
C SER A 150 8.16 -5.79 5.16
N GLN A 151 7.84 -6.91 4.51
CA GLN A 151 8.85 -7.87 4.05
C GLN A 151 9.81 -7.26 3.02
N MET A 152 9.30 -6.48 2.07
CA MET A 152 10.12 -5.77 1.08
C MET A 152 11.06 -4.77 1.75
N ILE A 153 10.58 -4.00 2.74
CA ILE A 153 11.40 -3.06 3.51
C ILE A 153 12.50 -3.81 4.29
N LEU A 154 12.14 -4.90 4.99
CA LEU A 154 13.10 -5.72 5.74
C LEU A 154 14.16 -6.36 4.83
N ALA A 155 13.79 -6.76 3.61
CA ALA A 155 14.72 -7.25 2.62
C ALA A 155 15.67 -6.14 2.15
N ALA A 156 15.13 -4.96 1.83
CA ALA A 156 15.90 -3.81 1.40
C ALA A 156 16.87 -3.27 2.48
N GLN A 157 16.60 -3.50 3.77
CA GLN A 157 17.53 -3.17 4.85
C GLN A 157 18.82 -4.00 4.81
N LYS A 158 18.78 -5.21 4.24
CA LYS A 158 19.93 -6.13 4.14
C LYS A 158 20.88 -5.79 2.99
N THR A 159 20.44 -4.95 2.05
CA THR A 159 21.23 -4.55 0.88
C THR A 159 21.90 -3.20 1.15
N PRO A 160 23.25 -3.09 1.06
CA PRO A 160 23.98 -1.85 1.40
C PRO A 160 23.53 -0.61 0.63
N SER A 161 23.17 -0.73 -0.66
CA SER A 161 22.73 0.40 -1.49
C SER A 161 21.35 0.94 -1.09
N THR A 162 20.50 0.12 -0.46
CA THR A 162 19.11 0.49 -0.13
C THR A 162 18.85 0.59 1.38
N THR A 163 19.82 0.22 2.22
CA THR A 163 19.66 0.10 3.68
C THR A 163 19.21 1.40 4.36
N SER A 164 19.75 2.54 3.92
CA SER A 164 19.42 3.86 4.47
C SER A 164 17.95 4.22 4.21
N LEU A 165 17.52 4.14 2.94
CA LEU A 165 16.14 4.41 2.54
C LEU A 165 15.16 3.43 3.19
N ALA A 166 15.52 2.14 3.24
CA ALA A 166 14.67 1.12 3.85
C ALA A 166 14.49 1.34 5.36
N THR A 167 15.54 1.75 6.07
CA THR A 167 15.47 2.06 7.50
C THR A 167 14.58 3.27 7.78
N GLU A 168 14.68 4.30 6.94
CA GLU A 168 13.80 5.45 7.01
C GLU A 168 12.33 5.06 6.76
N LEU A 169 12.08 4.24 5.73
CA LEU A 169 10.74 3.73 5.43
C LEU A 169 10.19 2.85 6.55
N GLN A 170 11.02 2.04 7.20
CA GLN A 170 10.59 1.25 8.34
C GLN A 170 10.14 2.15 9.51
N ALA A 171 10.90 3.20 9.83
CA ALA A 171 10.52 4.13 10.88
C ALA A 171 9.18 4.82 10.58
N ARG A 172 8.94 5.19 9.32
CA ARG A 172 7.65 5.74 8.87
C ARG A 172 6.53 4.70 8.95
N GLN A 173 6.81 3.45 8.57
CA GLN A 173 5.85 2.35 8.63
C GLN A 173 5.37 2.09 10.07
N LEU A 174 6.29 2.09 11.04
CA LEU A 174 5.95 1.93 12.46
C LEU A 174 5.09 3.09 12.97
N LYS A 175 5.40 4.35 12.60
CA LYS A 175 4.58 5.51 12.96
C LYS A 175 3.17 5.43 12.36
N TYR A 176 3.08 5.00 11.11
CA TYR A 176 1.79 4.79 10.44
C TYR A 176 0.95 3.75 11.18
N TRP A 177 1.54 2.61 11.56
CA TRP A 177 0.84 1.57 12.34
C TRP A 177 0.40 2.05 13.73
N LEU A 178 1.18 2.91 14.41
CA LEU A 178 0.75 3.53 15.67
C LEU A 178 -0.49 4.41 15.46
N SER A 179 -0.53 5.20 14.39
CA SER A 179 -1.69 6.03 14.04
C SER A 179 -2.92 5.20 13.65
N ASP A 180 -2.71 4.11 12.91
CA ASP A 180 -3.73 3.14 12.52
C ASP A 180 -4.17 2.22 13.67
N LYS A 181 -3.52 2.33 14.84
CA LYS A 181 -3.77 1.52 16.04
C LYS A 181 -3.57 0.02 15.79
N THR A 182 -2.66 -0.35 14.88
CA THR A 182 -2.26 -1.73 14.64
C THR A 182 -1.70 -2.34 15.92
N THR A 183 -2.19 -3.50 16.34
CA THR A 183 -1.82 -4.07 17.64
C THR A 183 -0.36 -4.54 17.67
N PRO A 184 0.31 -4.53 18.83
CA PRO A 184 1.65 -5.11 18.93
C PRO A 184 1.71 -6.58 18.48
N ALA A 185 0.64 -7.36 18.68
CA ALA A 185 0.58 -8.75 18.23
C ALA A 185 0.58 -8.87 16.68
N ASP A 186 -0.08 -7.95 15.98
CA ASP A 186 -0.07 -7.92 14.52
C ASP A 186 1.28 -7.43 13.99
N VAL A 187 1.84 -6.37 14.59
CA VAL A 187 3.17 -5.85 14.22
C VAL A 187 4.26 -6.91 14.45
N PHE A 188 4.13 -7.76 15.47
CA PHE A 188 5.03 -8.89 15.68
C PHE A 188 5.08 -9.83 14.47
N LYS A 189 3.92 -10.12 13.86
CA LYS A 189 3.81 -10.94 12.64
C LYS A 189 4.31 -10.19 11.40
N LEU A 190 3.98 -8.90 11.28
CA LEU A 190 4.40 -8.07 10.15
C LEU A 190 5.93 -7.93 10.08
N LEU A 191 6.59 -7.82 11.24
CA LEU A 191 8.06 -7.84 11.37
C LEU A 191 8.68 -9.25 11.27
N MET A 192 7.89 -10.26 10.91
CA MET A 192 8.29 -11.67 10.76
C MET A 192 8.87 -12.32 12.02
N LEU A 193 8.63 -11.77 13.21
CA LEU A 193 9.18 -12.27 14.46
C LEU A 193 8.59 -13.63 14.86
N ASN A 194 7.35 -13.90 14.45
CA ASN A 194 6.72 -15.21 14.64
C ASN A 194 7.41 -16.36 13.90
N LYS A 195 8.32 -16.06 12.97
CA LYS A 195 9.13 -17.05 12.24
C LYS A 195 10.56 -17.19 12.77
N ALA A 196 10.93 -16.42 13.81
CA ALA A 196 12.30 -16.39 14.30
C ALA A 196 12.68 -17.59 15.20
N GLY A 197 11.69 -18.30 15.75
CA GLY A 197 11.92 -19.46 16.64
C GLY A 197 12.82 -19.09 17.82
N ASP A 198 13.78 -19.95 18.13
CA ASP A 198 14.72 -19.76 19.25
C ASP A 198 15.64 -18.54 19.07
N LYS A 199 15.82 -18.06 17.84
CA LYS A 199 16.64 -16.87 17.51
C LYS A 199 15.86 -15.55 17.60
N LEU A 200 14.71 -15.56 18.26
CA LEU A 200 13.85 -14.37 18.39
C LEU A 200 14.59 -13.18 19.00
N VAL A 201 15.31 -13.40 20.10
CA VAL A 201 16.03 -12.33 20.83
C VAL A 201 17.26 -11.83 20.08
N GLU A 202 17.83 -12.64 19.18
CA GLU A 202 18.95 -12.27 18.32
C GLU A 202 18.49 -11.43 17.11
N ASN A 203 17.18 -11.48 16.77
CA ASN A 203 16.64 -10.73 15.65
C ASN A 203 16.58 -9.23 16.00
N PRO A 204 17.26 -8.34 15.24
CA PRO A 204 17.24 -6.90 15.53
C PRO A 204 15.84 -6.28 15.49
N GLN A 205 14.89 -6.89 14.76
CA GLN A 205 13.50 -6.45 14.72
C GLN A 205 12.76 -6.65 16.05
N PHE A 206 13.28 -7.49 16.96
CA PHE A 206 12.68 -7.71 18.26
C PHE A 206 12.76 -6.46 19.14
N LEU A 207 13.90 -5.76 19.16
CA LEU A 207 14.04 -4.50 19.89
C LEU A 207 13.16 -3.40 19.30
N THR A 208 13.08 -3.33 17.96
CA THR A 208 12.15 -2.43 17.25
C THR A 208 10.70 -2.68 17.66
N TRP A 209 10.29 -3.95 17.74
CA TRP A 209 8.95 -4.33 18.18
C TRP A 209 8.69 -3.98 19.65
N LEU A 210 9.66 -4.20 20.55
CA LEU A 210 9.53 -3.82 21.95
C LEU A 210 9.29 -2.31 22.11
N ALA A 211 10.06 -1.49 21.40
CA ALA A 211 9.88 -0.04 21.38
C ALA A 211 8.48 0.34 20.87
N TYR A 212 8.04 -0.26 19.76
CA TYR A 212 6.69 -0.07 19.22
C TYR A 212 5.59 -0.42 20.24
N ALA A 213 5.70 -1.58 20.89
CA ALA A 213 4.72 -2.03 21.88
C ALA A 213 4.62 -1.06 23.07
N ALA A 214 5.77 -0.58 23.57
CA ALA A 214 5.83 0.40 24.65
C ALA A 214 5.12 1.71 24.26
N ASP A 215 5.38 2.22 23.05
CA ASP A 215 4.75 3.44 22.53
C ASP A 215 3.23 3.26 22.35
N PHE A 216 2.80 2.12 21.79
CA PHE A 216 1.38 1.80 21.60
C PHE A 216 0.61 1.85 22.92
N TYR A 217 1.10 1.18 23.97
CA TYR A 217 0.43 1.17 25.28
C TYR A 217 0.51 2.53 25.99
N LYS A 218 1.60 3.28 25.80
CA LYS A 218 1.73 4.65 26.32
C LYS A 218 0.69 5.59 25.71
N ILE A 219 0.48 5.52 24.38
CA ILE A 219 -0.53 6.33 23.68
C ILE A 219 -1.93 5.97 24.17
N ARG A 220 -2.27 4.67 24.23
CA ARG A 220 -3.61 4.22 24.67
C ARG A 220 -3.96 4.68 26.08
N ARG A 221 -3.02 4.58 27.03
CA ARG A 221 -3.25 5.06 28.40
C ARG A 221 -3.55 6.56 28.45
N LYS A 222 -2.80 7.38 27.69
CA LYS A 222 -3.03 8.84 27.61
C LYS A 222 -4.37 9.21 26.99
N THR A 223 -4.81 8.48 25.98
CA THR A 223 -6.13 8.71 25.36
C THR A 223 -7.25 8.37 26.33
N GLN A 224 -7.14 7.27 27.08
CA GLN A 224 -8.16 6.87 28.04
C GLN A 224 -8.27 7.83 29.24
N SER A 225 -7.15 8.42 29.69
CA SER A 225 -7.18 9.46 30.74
C SER A 225 -7.79 10.79 30.26
N ARG A 226 -7.82 11.05 28.94
CA ARG A 226 -8.42 12.27 28.37
C ARG A 226 -9.93 12.19 28.19
N ILE A 227 -10.51 10.99 28.10
CA ILE A 227 -11.94 10.78 27.86
C ILE A 227 -12.74 10.72 29.18
N ARG A 228 -12.07 10.59 30.33
CA ARG A 228 -12.70 10.61 31.66
C ARG A 228 -12.74 12.03 32.24
N PHE A 229 -13.50 12.93 31.63
CA PHE A 229 -13.91 14.22 32.22
C PHE A 229 -15.28 14.62 31.66
#